data_AF-A0A378B2J3-F1
#
_entry.id   AF-A0A378B2J3-F1
#
_cell.length_a   1.000
_cell.length_b   1.000
_cell.length_c   1.000
_cell.angle_alpha   90.00
_cell.angle_beta   90.00
_cell.angle_gamma   90.00
#
_symmetry.space_group_name_H-M   'P 1'
#
loop_
_entity.id
_entity.type
_entity.pdbx_description
1 polymer ?
#
loop_
_entity_poly.entity_id
_entity_poly.type
_entity_poly.pdbx_seq_one_letter_code
_entity_poly.pdbx_strand_id
1 'polypeptide(L)' 'MSTSNDPSNNASAGKCPFHAETPKQSAGSGTANRDWWPNQLRVDLLNQHSNRSNPLG' A
#
# COMPACT_ATOMS: atom_id res chain seq x y z
N MET A 1 26.98 20.24 -16.29
CA MET A 1 27.19 19.43 -17.51
C MET A 1 26.41 18.14 -17.39
N SER A 2 25.62 17.81 -18.42
CA SER A 2 25.27 16.46 -18.91
C SER A 2 24.47 15.52 -18.00
N THR A 3 23.47 14.75 -18.45
CA THR A 3 22.67 14.66 -19.68
C THR A 3 21.48 13.74 -19.37
N SER A 4 20.38 13.95 -20.09
CA SER A 4 19.15 13.17 -20.22
C SER A 4 19.32 11.65 -20.31
N ASN A 5 18.29 10.87 -19.89
CA ASN A 5 17.55 9.92 -20.75
C ASN A 5 16.46 9.10 -19.98
N ASP A 6 15.28 9.05 -20.60
CA ASP A 6 14.03 8.25 -20.42
C ASP A 6 14.14 6.83 -19.79
N PRO A 7 13.06 6.14 -19.30
CA PRO A 7 11.65 6.37 -19.62
C PRO A 7 10.63 6.27 -18.46
N SER A 8 9.43 6.74 -18.76
CA SER A 8 8.19 6.56 -18.01
C SER A 8 8.06 5.17 -17.34
N ASN A 9 8.32 5.10 -16.03
CA ASN A 9 7.88 3.98 -15.21
C ASN A 9 6.86 4.52 -14.21
N ASN A 10 5.59 4.37 -14.57
CA ASN A 10 4.44 4.67 -13.73
C ASN A 10 4.32 3.61 -12.60
N ALA A 11 5.40 3.43 -11.82
CA ALA A 11 5.43 2.60 -10.61
C ALA A 11 5.66 3.43 -9.34
N SER A 12 5.67 4.76 -9.44
CA SER A 12 6.13 5.63 -8.34
C SER A 12 5.04 6.46 -7.66
N ALA A 13 3.77 6.36 -8.06
CA ALA A 13 2.72 7.27 -7.59
C ALA A 13 2.33 7.14 -6.10
N GLY A 14 3.00 6.29 -5.30
CA GLY A 14 2.64 6.14 -3.88
C GLY A 14 3.64 5.41 -2.99
N LYS A 15 4.90 5.23 -3.43
CA LYS A 15 5.92 4.58 -2.60
C LYS A 15 6.99 5.60 -2.22
N CYS A 16 6.99 6.03 -0.96
CA CYS A 16 8.01 6.92 -0.40
C CYS A 16 9.36 6.17 -0.39
N PRO A 17 10.37 6.63 -1.17
CA PRO A 17 11.60 5.87 -1.42
C PRO A 17 12.49 5.69 -0.18
N PHE A 18 12.25 6.46 0.89
CA PHE A 18 13.03 6.43 2.14
C PHE A 18 12.47 5.51 3.24
N HIS A 19 11.39 4.78 2.99
CA HIS A 19 10.81 3.84 3.97
C HIS A 19 11.37 2.40 3.86
N ALA A 20 12.37 2.17 3.00
CA ALA A 20 12.84 0.83 2.62
C ALA A 20 13.98 0.25 3.50
N GLU A 21 14.30 0.84 4.65
CA GLU A 21 15.56 0.54 5.36
C GLU A 21 15.43 -0.41 6.56
N THR A 22 14.25 -0.99 6.81
CA THR A 22 14.13 -2.14 7.70
C THR A 22 13.12 -3.13 7.12
N PRO A 23 13.47 -4.41 6.89
CA PRO A 23 12.48 -5.43 6.58
C PRO A 23 11.73 -5.74 7.88
N LYS A 24 10.90 -4.78 8.34
CA LYS A 24 9.87 -5.06 9.32
C LYS A 24 8.93 -6.02 8.61
N GLN A 25 8.98 -7.29 9.01
CA GLN A 25 7.90 -8.24 8.78
C GLN A 25 6.68 -7.69 9.55
N SER A 26 6.10 -6.60 9.07
CA SER A 26 4.89 -6.01 9.62
C SER A 26 3.77 -7.00 9.35
N ALA A 27 2.90 -7.18 10.34
CA ALA A 27 1.67 -7.91 10.15
C ALA A 27 0.94 -7.36 8.90
N GLY A 28 0.65 -8.24 7.94
CA GLY A 28 0.08 -7.86 6.64
C GLY A 28 1.09 -7.73 5.48
N SER A 29 2.39 -8.02 5.69
CA SER A 29 3.36 -8.17 4.61
C SER A 29 3.27 -9.59 4.03
N GLY A 30 2.77 -9.71 2.80
CA GLY A 30 2.58 -10.98 2.10
C GLY A 30 1.53 -10.85 1.01
N THR A 31 1.41 -11.85 0.13
CA THR A 31 0.39 -11.86 -0.92
C THR A 31 -1.00 -11.92 -0.29
N ALA A 32 -1.80 -10.88 -0.50
CA ALA A 32 -3.15 -10.78 0.04
C ALA A 32 -4.20 -11.18 -1.01
N ASN A 33 -5.45 -11.36 -0.60
CA ASN A 33 -6.56 -11.67 -1.50
C ASN A 33 -6.69 -10.65 -2.66
N ARG A 34 -6.31 -9.39 -2.44
CA ARG A 34 -6.32 -8.35 -3.48
C ARG A 34 -5.30 -8.58 -4.58
N ASP A 35 -4.18 -9.22 -4.27
CA ASP A 35 -3.14 -9.51 -5.25
C ASP A 35 -3.56 -10.69 -6.14
N TRP A 36 -4.32 -11.65 -5.58
CA TRP A 36 -4.89 -12.79 -6.32
C TRP A 36 -6.13 -12.42 -7.14
N TRP A 37 -7.01 -11.57 -6.60
CA TRP A 37 -8.24 -11.13 -7.25
C TRP A 37 -8.33 -9.60 -7.33
N PRO A 38 -7.61 -8.97 -8.27
CA PRO A 38 -7.52 -7.51 -8.35
C PRO A 38 -8.86 -6.81 -8.62
N ASN A 39 -9.81 -7.51 -9.25
CA ASN A 39 -11.14 -6.98 -9.60
C ASN A 39 -12.24 -7.39 -8.61
N GLN A 40 -11.90 -7.96 -7.44
CA GLN A 40 -12.90 -8.32 -6.43
C GLN A 40 -13.51 -7.06 -5.79
N LEU A 41 -14.84 -7.10 -5.55
CA LEU A 41 -15.54 -6.04 -4.83
C LEU A 41 -14.91 -5.82 -3.44
N ARG A 42 -14.62 -4.56 -3.12
CA ARG A 42 -13.93 -4.16 -1.89
C ARG A 42 -14.96 -3.88 -0.80
N VAL A 43 -15.08 -4.79 0.17
CA VAL A 43 -16.02 -4.63 1.30
C VAL A 43 -15.39 -3.99 2.54
N ASP A 44 -14.07 -3.86 2.57
CA ASP A 44 -13.32 -3.24 3.68
C ASP A 44 -13.79 -1.81 3.99
N LEU A 45 -14.36 -1.11 3.01
CA LEU A 45 -14.89 0.25 3.22
C LEU A 45 -16.00 0.30 4.27
N LEU A 46 -16.79 -0.77 4.39
CA LEU A 46 -17.93 -0.82 5.30
C LEU A 46 -17.50 -0.96 6.77
N ASN A 47 -16.23 -1.27 7.05
CA ASN A 47 -15.73 -1.53 8.40
C ASN A 47 -14.77 -0.45 8.96
N GLN A 48 -14.47 0.61 8.20
CA GLN A 48 -13.41 1.58 8.54
C GLN A 48 -13.65 2.40 9.83
N HIS A 49 -14.89 2.49 10.31
CA HIS A 49 -15.28 3.30 11.49
C HIS A 49 -16.07 2.51 12.53
N SER A 50 -15.71 1.24 12.73
CA SER A 50 -16.37 0.45 13.77
C SER A 50 -16.08 0.99 15.18
N ASN A 51 -17.02 0.85 16.11
CA ASN A 51 -16.82 1.24 17.52
C ASN A 51 -15.61 0.54 18.17
N ARG A 52 -15.18 -0.62 17.64
CA ARG A 52 -13.97 -1.33 18.11
C ARG A 52 -12.68 -0.55 17.88
N SER A 53 -12.69 0.37 16.92
CA SER A 53 -11.55 1.21 16.58
C SER A 53 -11.64 2.61 17.22
N ASN A 54 -12.70 2.90 17.98
CA ASN A 54 -12.86 4.17 18.70
C ASN A 54 -12.03 4.16 19.99
N PRO A 55 -11.00 5.01 20.14
CA PRO A 55 -10.21 5.08 21.36
C PRO A 55 -10.97 5.70 22.56
N LEU A 56 -12.12 6.34 22.32
CA LEU A 56 -12.92 6.99 23.37
C LEU A 56 -14.02 6.09 23.97
N GLY A 57 -14.35 4.96 23.33
CA GLY A 57 -15.45 4.08 23.73
C GLY A 57 -16.81 4.62 23.34
#